data_AF-D0R307-F1
#
_entry.id   AF-D0R307-F1
#
_cell.length_a   1.000
_cell.length_b   1.000
_cell.length_c   1.000
_cell.angle_alpha   90.00
_cell.angle_beta   90.00
_cell.angle_gamma   90.00
#
_symmetry.space_group_name_H-M   'P 1'
#
loop_
_entity.id
_entity.type
_entity.pdbx_description
1 polymer ?
#
loop_
_entity_poly.entity_id
_entity_poly.type
_entity_poly.pdbx_seq_one_letter_code
_entity_poly.pdbx_strand_id
1 'polypeptide(L)'
;MVQIDNEDLKQVRSEFLDTPKYRNTQNAVMKNGIKKSITNQSEINSHPFVFSIDVDSNKVLNQKQSGRCWGFSGLNFIRYHIEKEHHIKDMELSPSYVYFYDKLEKGVTTSIKTLLTQLIVHCLTV
;
A
#
# COMPACT_ATOMS: atom_id res chain seq x y z
N MET A 1 -8.64 26.50 22.03
CA MET A 1 -7.93 26.21 20.75
C MET A 1 -6.77 27.18 20.68
N VAL A 2 -5.55 26.69 20.52
CA VAL A 2 -4.39 27.56 20.28
C VAL A 2 -4.57 28.20 18.91
N GLN A 3 -4.63 29.52 18.87
CA GLN A 3 -4.72 30.30 17.63
C GLN A 3 -3.30 30.64 17.21
N ILE A 4 -2.95 30.37 15.94
CA ILE A 4 -1.65 30.74 15.38
C ILE A 4 -1.72 32.21 15.00
N ASP A 5 -0.83 33.03 15.54
CA ASP A 5 -0.77 34.45 15.21
C ASP A 5 0.24 34.74 14.07
N ASN A 6 0.26 35.98 13.59
CA ASN A 6 1.15 36.39 12.50
C ASN A 6 2.61 36.54 12.94
N GLU A 7 2.87 36.73 14.22
CA GLU A 7 4.24 36.89 14.74
C GLU A 7 4.92 35.52 14.88
N ASP A 8 4.19 34.50 15.34
CA ASP A 8 4.59 33.10 15.34
C ASP A 8 5.06 32.65 13.95
N LEU A 9 4.29 32.99 12.91
CA LEU A 9 4.61 32.66 11.52
C LEU A 9 5.87 33.36 11.01
N LYS A 10 6.09 34.62 11.39
CA LYS A 10 7.31 35.35 11.04
C LYS A 10 8.52 34.75 11.70
N GLN A 11 8.41 34.37 12.98
CA GLN A 11 9.49 33.74 13.73
C GLN A 11 9.88 32.39 13.13
N VAL A 12 8.91 31.50 12.89
CA VAL A 12 9.19 30.19 12.27
C VAL A 12 9.84 30.35 10.89
N ARG A 13 9.39 31.35 10.11
CA ARG A 13 9.98 31.63 8.80
C ARG A 13 11.40 32.16 8.90
N SER A 14 11.70 33.07 9.83
CA SER A 14 13.06 33.59 9.99
C SER A 14 14.02 32.50 10.44
N GLU A 15 13.64 31.69 11.43
CA GLU A 15 14.43 30.53 11.91
C GLU A 15 14.67 29.50 10.78
N PHE A 16 13.65 29.26 9.96
CA PHE A 16 13.76 28.37 8.80
C PHE A 16 14.74 28.89 7.75
N LEU A 17 14.70 30.19 7.45
CA LEU A 17 15.56 30.83 6.44
C LEU A 17 16.99 31.05 6.93
N ASP A 18 17.19 31.21 8.23
CA ASP A 18 18.51 31.39 8.84
C ASP A 18 19.32 30.09 8.82
N THR A 19 18.65 28.94 8.93
CA THR A 19 19.30 27.62 8.94
C THR A 19 19.61 27.12 7.51
N PRO A 20 20.89 27.02 7.09
CA PRO A 20 21.25 26.64 5.71
C PRO A 20 20.81 25.22 5.33
N LYS A 21 20.76 24.30 6.30
CA LYS A 21 20.29 22.91 6.12
C LYS A 21 18.86 22.88 5.57
N TYR A 22 17.98 23.72 6.09
CA TYR A 22 16.57 23.76 5.68
C TYR A 22 16.43 24.32 4.27
N ARG A 23 17.19 25.36 3.92
CA ARG A 23 17.20 25.92 2.56
C ARG A 23 17.67 24.91 1.52
N ASN A 24 18.76 24.20 1.81
CA ASN A 24 19.28 23.16 0.91
C ASN A 24 18.27 22.02 0.74
N THR A 25 17.63 21.60 1.84
CA THR A 25 16.60 20.56 1.82
C THR A 25 15.36 21.02 1.04
N GLN A 26 14.91 22.26 1.23
CA GLN A 26 13.81 22.87 0.48
C GLN A 26 14.09 22.85 -1.03
N ASN A 27 15.26 23.33 -1.45
CA ASN A 27 15.64 23.36 -2.87
C ASN A 27 15.69 21.94 -3.47
N ALA A 28 16.25 20.98 -2.74
CA ALA A 28 16.29 19.58 -3.16
C ALA A 28 14.88 18.98 -3.33
N VAL A 29 14.01 19.17 -2.33
CA VAL A 29 12.64 18.65 -2.34
C VAL A 29 11.79 19.32 -3.42
N MET A 30 11.91 20.64 -3.60
CA MET A 30 11.17 21.37 -4.64
C MET A 30 11.55 20.91 -6.05
N LYS A 31 12.82 20.60 -6.29
CA LYS A 31 13.30 20.16 -7.60
C LYS A 31 13.05 18.66 -7.87
N ASN A 32 13.24 17.81 -6.87
CA ASN A 32 13.32 16.36 -7.06
C ASN A 32 12.12 15.58 -6.46
N GLY A 33 11.29 16.23 -5.64
CA GLY A 33 10.26 15.60 -4.83
C GLY A 33 10.81 14.96 -3.55
N ILE A 34 9.91 14.67 -2.59
CA ILE A 34 10.28 14.16 -1.26
C ILE A 34 11.03 12.83 -1.37
N LYS A 35 10.44 11.83 -2.05
CA LYS A 35 10.98 10.47 -2.10
C LYS A 35 12.42 10.43 -2.59
N LYS A 36 12.72 11.09 -3.71
CA LYS A 36 14.09 11.11 -4.28
C LYS A 36 15.07 11.87 -3.39
N SER A 37 14.61 12.91 -2.70
CA SER A 37 15.48 13.76 -1.86
C SER A 37 15.88 13.09 -0.56
N ILE A 38 15.09 12.14 -0.06
CA ILE A 38 15.36 11.41 1.19
C ILE A 38 15.93 10.00 0.98
N THR A 39 16.07 9.54 -0.27
CA THR A 39 16.62 8.21 -0.57
C THR A 39 18.07 8.11 -0.08
N ASN A 40 18.33 7.17 0.82
CA ASN A 40 19.68 6.88 1.30
C ASN A 40 20.31 5.75 0.46
N GLN A 41 21.31 6.08 -0.35
CA GLN A 41 21.99 5.11 -1.21
C GLN A 41 22.81 4.09 -0.40
N SER A 42 23.33 4.46 0.77
CA SER A 42 24.09 3.55 1.63
C SER A 42 23.23 2.39 2.13
N GLU A 43 21.98 2.67 2.51
CA GLU A 43 21.01 1.65 2.95
C GLU A 43 20.59 0.72 1.80
N ILE A 44 20.51 1.24 0.58
CA ILE A 44 20.22 0.40 -0.59
C ILE A 44 21.40 -0.55 -0.84
N ASN A 45 22.62 -0.03 -0.76
CA ASN A 45 23.84 -0.80 -1.02
C ASN A 45 24.10 -1.87 0.06
N SER A 46 23.63 -1.66 1.29
CA SER A 46 23.77 -2.65 2.38
C SER A 46 22.83 -3.86 2.23
N HIS A 47 21.87 -3.84 1.30
CA HIS A 47 20.89 -4.92 1.08
C HIS A 47 20.98 -5.49 -0.35
N PRO A 48 21.99 -6.32 -0.68
CA PRO A 48 22.23 -6.81 -2.04
C PRO A 48 21.23 -7.86 -2.56
N PHE A 49 20.13 -8.13 -1.85
CA PHE A 49 19.13 -9.17 -2.17
C PHE A 49 19.73 -10.59 -2.38
N VAL A 50 20.79 -10.92 -1.63
CA VAL A 50 21.38 -12.27 -1.62
C VAL A 50 20.85 -13.05 -0.43
N PHE A 51 20.18 -14.17 -0.69
CA PHE A 51 19.59 -15.04 0.33
C PHE A 51 20.24 -16.42 0.26
N SER A 52 20.42 -17.07 1.42
CA SER A 52 20.99 -18.42 1.50
C SER A 52 20.06 -19.51 0.94
N ILE A 53 18.76 -19.26 1.02
CA ILE A 53 17.71 -20.16 0.55
C ILE A 53 16.79 -19.33 -0.34
N ASP A 54 16.74 -19.69 -1.62
CA ASP A 54 15.75 -19.18 -2.55
C ASP A 54 14.62 -20.20 -2.66
N VAL A 55 13.40 -19.73 -2.43
CA VAL A 55 12.21 -20.59 -2.33
C VAL A 55 11.49 -20.68 -3.67
N ASP A 56 11.58 -19.64 -4.52
CA ASP A 56 10.76 -19.55 -5.73
C ASP A 56 11.46 -18.81 -6.87
N SER A 57 11.53 -19.44 -8.05
CA SER A 57 12.02 -18.84 -9.30
C SER A 57 10.92 -18.58 -10.33
N ASN A 58 9.65 -18.66 -9.92
CA ASN A 58 8.51 -18.56 -10.80
C ASN A 58 8.32 -17.17 -11.38
N LYS A 59 7.59 -17.12 -12.50
CA LYS A 59 7.15 -15.87 -13.11
C LYS A 59 6.30 -15.05 -12.14
N VAL A 60 6.65 -13.76 -12.03
CA VAL A 60 5.95 -12.79 -11.19
C VAL A 60 4.61 -12.42 -11.82
N LEU A 61 3.53 -12.47 -11.04
CA LEU A 61 2.20 -12.01 -11.46
C LEU A 61 2.03 -10.48 -11.26
N ASN A 62 1.26 -9.84 -12.14
CA ASN A 62 1.02 -8.39 -12.08
C ASN A 62 -0.47 -8.07 -11.87
N GLN A 63 -0.80 -7.47 -10.72
CA GLN A 63 -2.16 -7.06 -10.38
C GLN A 63 -2.68 -5.85 -11.19
N LYS A 64 -1.78 -5.15 -11.90
CA LYS A 64 -2.03 -3.90 -12.63
C LYS A 64 -2.64 -2.83 -11.71
N GLN A 65 -3.47 -1.95 -12.24
CA GLN A 65 -4.16 -0.90 -11.48
C GLN A 65 -5.37 -1.47 -10.72
N SER A 66 -5.11 -2.36 -9.76
CA SER A 66 -6.16 -2.94 -8.90
C SER A 66 -5.68 -3.10 -7.46
N GLY A 67 -6.61 -3.09 -6.50
CA GLY A 67 -6.35 -3.30 -5.08
C GLY A 67 -6.36 -4.77 -4.65
N ARG A 68 -5.84 -5.67 -5.48
CA ARG A 68 -5.98 -7.14 -5.32
C ARG A 68 -4.74 -7.83 -4.74
N CYS A 69 -3.81 -7.09 -4.13
CA CYS A 69 -2.55 -7.64 -3.63
C CYS A 69 -2.75 -8.84 -2.70
N TRP A 70 -3.72 -8.80 -1.80
CA TRP A 70 -4.04 -9.91 -0.90
C TRP A 70 -4.39 -11.21 -1.65
N GLY A 71 -5.20 -11.11 -2.70
CA GLY A 71 -5.57 -12.26 -3.54
C GLY A 71 -4.39 -12.77 -4.35
N PHE A 72 -3.57 -11.88 -4.91
CA PHE A 72 -2.35 -12.27 -5.64
C PHE A 72 -1.33 -12.95 -4.73
N SER A 73 -1.11 -12.43 -3.51
CA SER A 73 -0.19 -13.04 -2.54
C SER A 73 -0.65 -14.44 -2.12
N GLY A 74 -1.95 -14.61 -1.82
CA GLY A 74 -2.51 -15.92 -1.47
C GLY A 74 -2.41 -16.94 -2.61
N LEU A 75 -2.73 -16.52 -3.84
CA LEU A 75 -2.64 -17.39 -5.00
C LEU A 75 -1.19 -17.73 -5.35
N ASN A 76 -0.24 -16.81 -5.19
CA ASN A 76 1.18 -17.11 -5.39
C ASN A 76 1.67 -18.20 -4.41
N PHE A 77 1.24 -18.14 -3.15
CA PHE A 77 1.59 -19.14 -2.15
C PHE A 77 1.01 -20.53 -2.48
N ILE A 78 -0.27 -20.59 -2.85
CA ILE A 78 -0.93 -21.85 -3.25
C ILE A 78 -0.30 -22.41 -4.53
N ARG A 79 -0.03 -21.54 -5.51
CA ARG A 79 0.63 -21.91 -6.77
C ARG A 79 1.95 -22.61 -6.51
N TYR A 80 2.82 -22.02 -5.67
CA TYR A 80 4.13 -22.59 -5.34
C TYR A 80 4.01 -24.03 -4.81
N HIS A 81 3.02 -24.31 -3.95
CA HIS A 81 2.78 -25.66 -3.45
C HIS A 81 2.31 -26.62 -4.55
N ILE A 82 1.33 -26.22 -5.37
CA ILE A 82 0.80 -27.03 -6.48
C ILE A 82 1.91 -27.40 -7.47
N GLU A 83 2.74 -26.43 -7.85
CA GLU A 83 3.85 -26.63 -8.78
C GLU A 83 4.89 -27.59 -8.22
N LYS A 84 5.19 -27.49 -6.92
CA LYS A 84 6.13 -28.38 -6.24
C LYS A 84 5.60 -29.82 -6.11
N GLU A 85 4.31 -29.97 -5.81
CA GLU A 85 3.67 -31.28 -5.62
C GLU A 85 3.42 -32.02 -6.95
N HIS A 86 3.03 -31.29 -7.99
CA HIS A 86 2.67 -31.87 -9.29
C HIS A 86 3.76 -31.75 -10.36
N HIS A 87 4.92 -31.16 -10.02
CA HIS A 87 6.04 -30.92 -10.94
C HIS A 87 5.66 -30.12 -12.19
N ILE A 88 4.67 -29.22 -12.06
CA ILE A 88 4.21 -28.33 -13.14
C ILE A 88 4.99 -27.02 -13.03
N LYS A 89 5.42 -26.46 -14.17
CA LYS A 89 6.07 -25.14 -14.22
C LYS A 89 5.10 -24.09 -14.77
N ASP A 90 5.24 -22.85 -14.30
CA ASP A 90 4.51 -21.67 -14.79
C ASP A 90 2.98 -21.83 -14.76
N MET A 91 2.47 -22.40 -13.68
CA MET A 91 1.03 -22.57 -13.49
C MET A 91 0.39 -21.22 -13.15
N GLU A 92 -0.73 -20.88 -13.79
CA GLU A 92 -1.46 -19.65 -13.49
C GLU A 92 -2.81 -19.97 -12.84
N LEU A 93 -2.95 -19.60 -11.56
CA LEU A 93 -4.25 -19.56 -10.89
C LEU A 93 -4.96 -18.26 -11.25
N SER A 94 -6.25 -18.33 -11.59
CA SER A 94 -7.04 -17.16 -11.99
C SER A 94 -7.32 -16.21 -10.81
N PRO A 95 -6.67 -15.03 -10.74
CA PRO A 95 -6.96 -14.07 -9.67
C PRO A 95 -8.29 -13.36 -9.91
N SER A 96 -8.72 -13.31 -11.17
CA SER A 96 -10.01 -12.76 -11.56
C SER A 96 -11.18 -13.59 -11.06
N TYR A 97 -11.03 -14.92 -10.98
CA TYR A 97 -12.04 -15.81 -10.42
C TYR A 97 -12.30 -15.51 -8.94
N VAL A 98 -11.23 -15.51 -8.11
CA VAL A 98 -11.36 -15.18 -6.67
C VAL A 98 -11.92 -13.78 -6.47
N TYR A 99 -11.48 -12.82 -7.28
CA TYR A 99 -11.96 -11.44 -7.19
C TYR A 99 -13.44 -11.28 -7.57
N PHE A 100 -13.94 -12.09 -8.50
CA PHE A 100 -15.36 -12.06 -8.87
C PHE A 100 -16.25 -12.43 -7.67
N TYR A 101 -15.93 -13.53 -6.99
CA TYR A 101 -16.69 -13.96 -5.82
C TYR A 101 -16.52 -13.02 -4.63
N ASP A 102 -15.32 -12.46 -4.40
CA ASP A 102 -15.11 -11.43 -3.39
C ASP A 102 -16.05 -10.23 -3.57
N LYS A 103 -16.24 -9.77 -4.82
CA LYS A 103 -17.14 -8.66 -5.12
C LYS A 103 -18.62 -9.04 -4.96
N LEU A 104 -18.99 -10.24 -5.38
CA LEU A 104 -20.35 -10.74 -5.23
C LEU A 104 -20.73 -10.82 -3.74
N GLU A 105 -19.91 -11.46 -2.92
CA GLU A 105 -20.15 -11.65 -1.49
C GLU A 105 -20.19 -10.31 -0.74
N LYS A 106 -19.28 -9.40 -1.05
CA LYS A 106 -19.27 -8.04 -0.46
C LYS A 106 -20.52 -7.25 -0.87
N GLY A 107 -20.98 -7.39 -2.10
CA GLY A 107 -22.22 -6.77 -2.56
C GLY A 107 -23.42 -7.22 -1.73
N VAL A 108 -23.61 -8.54 -1.61
CA VAL A 108 -24.70 -9.13 -0.82
C VAL A 108 -24.59 -8.71 0.65
N THR A 109 -23.40 -8.79 1.24
CA THR A 109 -23.16 -8.40 2.64
C THR A 109 -23.46 -6.93 2.90
N THR A 110 -23.12 -6.05 1.95
CA THR A 110 -23.38 -4.60 2.07
C THR A 110 -24.88 -4.31 2.03
N SER A 111 -25.62 -4.99 1.15
CA SER A 111 -27.07 -4.86 1.09
C SER A 111 -27.74 -5.30 2.38
N ILE A 112 -27.35 -6.46 2.92
CA ILE A 112 -27.88 -6.96 4.20
C ILE A 112 -27.56 -6.00 5.35
N LYS A 113 -26.32 -5.50 5.45
CA LYS A 113 -25.93 -4.53 6.48
C LYS A 113 -26.73 -3.24 6.39
N THR A 114 -26.99 -2.74 5.19
CA THR A 114 -27.80 -1.54 4.97
C THR A 114 -29.23 -1.73 5.47
N LEU A 115 -29.85 -2.86 5.11
CA LEU A 115 -31.21 -3.20 5.56
C LEU A 115 -31.29 -3.32 7.08
N LEU A 116 -30.33 -4.02 7.70
CA LEU A 116 -30.28 -4.16 9.16
C LEU A 116 -30.10 -2.81 9.84
N THR A 117 -29.25 -1.93 9.31
CA THR A 117 -29.05 -0.59 9.87
C THR A 117 -30.32 0.26 9.77
N GLN A 118 -31.04 0.19 8.65
CA GLN A 118 -32.33 0.88 8.47
C GLN A 118 -33.38 0.36 9.44
N LEU A 119 -33.46 -0.96 9.65
CA LEU A 119 -34.40 -1.56 10.59
C LEU A 119 -34.13 -1.12 12.04
N ILE A 120 -32.85 -1.12 12.44
CA ILE A 120 -32.43 -0.68 13.78
C ILE A 120 -32.74 0.80 13.99
N VAL A 121 -32.45 1.66 13.01
CA VAL A 121 -32.78 3.09 13.10
C VAL A 121 -34.29 3.27 13.20
N HIS A 122 -35.08 2.57 12.39
CA HIS A 122 -36.54 2.64 12.45
C HIS A 122 -37.08 2.25 13.84
N CYS A 123 -36.58 1.15 14.42
CA CYS A 123 -36.92 0.71 15.77
C CYS A 123 -36.48 1.66 16.90
N LEU A 124 -35.48 2.51 16.68
CA LEU A 124 -35.02 3.49 17.68
C LEU A 124 -35.75 4.84 17.54
N THR A 125 -36.37 5.11 16.39
CA THR A 125 -37.14 6.33 16.13
C THR A 125 -38.64 6.20 16.39
N VAL A 126 -39.15 4.98 16.56
CA VAL A 126 -40.53 4.65 16.98
C VAL A 126 -40.53 4.24 18.43
#